data_AF-A0A2E6LTP7-F1
#
_entry.id   AF-A0A2E6LTP7-F1
#
_cell.length_a   1.000
_cell.length_b   1.000
_cell.length_c   1.000
_cell.angle_alpha   90.00
_cell.angle_beta   90.00
_cell.angle_gamma   90.00
#
_symmetry.space_group_name_H-M   'P 1'
#
loop_
_entity.id
_entity.type
_entity.pdbx_description
1 polymer ?
#
loop_
_entity_poly.entity_id
_entity_poly.type
_entity_poly.pdbx_seq_one_letter_code
_entity_poly.pdbx_strand_id
1 'polypeptide(L)' 'MTMATNRIFQGDDGQWYFHVRGNQAAGPYGSQQDAGRALADHVRSCQRRTTLTVPWPREWTPSRLLRRAVSAPRHT' A
#
# COMPACT_ATOMS: atom_id res chain seq x y z
N MET A 1 -15.10 9.05 -9.73
CA MET A 1 -14.00 8.56 -8.85
C MET A 1 -14.12 9.23 -7.49
N THR A 2 -14.97 8.72 -6.61
CA THR A 2 -15.17 9.24 -5.24
C THR A 2 -14.07 8.70 -4.34
N MET A 3 -13.00 9.49 -4.20
CA MET A 3 -11.83 9.17 -3.36
C MET A 3 -12.21 9.20 -1.87
N ALA A 4 -12.67 8.06 -1.35
CA ALA A 4 -12.51 7.62 0.04
C ALA A 4 -12.53 8.68 1.17
N THR A 5 -13.45 9.64 1.14
CA THR A 5 -13.64 10.63 2.23
C THR A 5 -14.05 9.96 3.56
N ASN A 6 -14.52 8.72 3.51
CA ASN A 6 -14.98 7.91 4.64
C ASN A 6 -13.88 7.50 5.64
N ARG A 7 -12.65 7.98 5.49
CA ARG A 7 -11.50 7.68 6.36
C ARG A 7 -11.04 8.86 7.20
N ILE A 8 -11.61 10.04 6.98
CA ILE A 8 -11.27 11.27 7.69
C ILE A 8 -12.21 11.41 8.90
N PHE A 9 -11.66 11.69 10.08
CA PHE A 9 -12.40 11.88 11.31
C PHE A 9 -11.81 13.04 12.12
N GLN A 10 -12.61 13.64 12.98
CA GLN A 10 -12.16 14.68 13.91
C GLN A 10 -11.88 14.05 15.27
N GLY A 11 -10.75 14.41 15.89
CA GLY A 11 -10.41 14.01 17.26
C GLY A 11 -11.08 14.93 18.28
N ASP A 12 -11.12 14.50 19.55
CA ASP A 12 -11.66 15.26 20.68
C ASP A 12 -10.92 16.61 20.91
N ASP A 13 -9.72 16.73 20.37
CA ASP A 13 -8.87 17.93 20.36
C ASP A 13 -9.25 18.93 19.24
N GLY A 14 -10.29 18.62 18.46
CA GLY A 14 -10.79 19.47 17.37
C GLY A 14 -9.94 19.41 16.10
N GLN A 15 -8.86 18.64 16.10
CA GLN A 15 -8.01 18.41 14.92
C GLN A 15 -8.56 17.30 14.03
N TRP A 16 -8.15 17.33 12.77
CA TRP A 16 -8.55 16.34 11.77
C TRP A 16 -7.47 15.28 11.61
N TYR A 17 -7.92 14.04 11.48
CA TYR A 17 -7.09 12.86 11.28
C TYR A 17 -7.66 12.03 10.15
N PHE A 18 -6.84 11.14 9.59
CA PHE A 18 -7.34 10.10 8.71
C PHE A 18 -6.73 8.74 9.03
N HIS A 19 -7.49 7.67 8.80
CA HIS A 19 -6.99 6.31 8.95
C HIS A 19 -6.12 5.89 7.76
N VAL A 20 -4.86 5.54 8.06
CA VAL A 20 -3.99 4.74 7.21
C VAL A 20 -4.33 3.25 7.41
N ARG A 21 -3.94 2.40 6.46
CA ARG A 21 -4.16 0.95 6.56
C ARG A 21 -3.74 0.41 7.95
N GLY A 22 -4.62 -0.40 8.54
CA GLY A 22 -4.39 -1.09 9.81
C GLY A 22 -4.36 -0.13 11.00
N ASN A 23 -5.52 0.27 11.52
CA ASN A 23 -5.77 1.08 12.74
C ASN A 23 -4.87 2.30 13.02
N GLN A 24 -3.99 2.67 12.10
CA GLN A 24 -3.04 3.75 12.28
C GLN A 24 -3.71 5.05 11.85
N ALA A 25 -3.64 6.07 12.69
CA ALA A 25 -4.12 7.41 12.36
C ALA A 25 -2.93 8.27 11.93
N ALA A 26 -3.15 9.10 10.90
CA ALA A 26 -2.22 10.14 10.48
C ALA A 26 -2.85 11.51 10.74
N GLY A 27 -2.04 12.43 11.28
CA GLY A 27 -2.42 13.77 11.69
C GLY A 27 -1.51 14.27 12.83
N PRO A 28 -1.84 15.40 13.46
CA PRO A 28 -3.05 16.22 13.29
C PRO A 28 -3.02 17.14 12.05
N TYR A 29 -4.22 17.49 11.55
CA TYR A 29 -4.45 18.48 10.50
C TYR A 29 -5.43 19.56 10.97
N GLY A 30 -5.15 20.82 10.65
CA GLY A 30 -5.99 21.95 11.09
C GLY A 30 -7.35 22.05 10.39
N SER A 31 -7.55 21.36 9.26
CA SER A 31 -8.82 21.37 8.54
C SER A 31 -9.12 20.02 7.89
N GLN A 32 -10.41 19.73 7.68
CA GLN A 32 -10.85 18.54 6.95
C GLN A 32 -10.28 18.50 5.53
N GLN A 33 -10.14 19.67 4.89
CA GLN A 33 -9.61 19.79 3.54
C GLN A 33 -8.12 19.43 3.49
N ASP A 34 -7.32 19.87 4.47
CA ASP A 34 -5.91 19.49 4.59
C ASP A 34 -5.74 17.98 4.81
N ALA A 35 -6.53 17.40 5.72
CA ALA A 35 -6.54 15.96 5.94
C ALA A 35 -6.91 15.19 4.66
N GLY A 36 -7.88 15.69 3.90
CA GLY A 36 -8.28 15.12 2.61
C GLY A 36 -7.19 15.20 1.55
N ARG A 37 -6.46 16.31 1.48
CA ARG A 37 -5.34 16.48 0.55
C ARG A 37 -4.16 15.57 0.90
N ALA A 38 -3.82 15.50 2.19
CA ALA A 38 -2.80 14.58 2.69
C ALA A 38 -3.16 13.11 2.43
N LEU A 39 -4.42 12.73 2.62
CA LEU A 39 -4.92 11.38 2.27
C LEU A 39 -4.76 11.10 0.77
N ALA A 40 -5.14 12.04 -0.09
CA ALA A 40 -5.03 11.88 -1.55
C ALA A 40 -3.56 11.72 -1.99
N ASP A 41 -2.66 12.51 -1.42
CA ASP A 41 -1.22 12.41 -1.69
C ASP A 41 -0.65 11.08 -1.18
N HIS A 42 -1.08 10.63 0.00
CA HIS A 42 -0.69 9.32 0.56
C HIS A 42 -1.14 8.18 -0.35
N VAL A 43 -2.41 8.16 -0.79
CA VAL A 43 -2.94 7.15 -1.72
C VAL A 43 -2.14 7.15 -3.02
N ARG A 44 -1.86 8.33 -3.59
CA ARG A 44 -1.06 8.46 -4.82
C ARG A 44 0.37 7.94 -4.64
N SER A 45 0.99 8.18 -3.47
CA SER A 45 2.31 7.65 -3.15
C SER A 45 2.30 6.13 -3.05
N CYS A 46 1.34 5.55 -2.33
CA CYS A 46 1.17 4.10 -2.24
C CYS A 46 0.95 3.45 -3.60
N GLN A 47 0.10 4.05 -4.45
CA GLN A 47 -0.14 3.57 -5.81
C GLN A 47 1.13 3.60 -6.65
N ARG A 48 1.91 4.69 -6.62
CA ARG A 48 3.20 4.76 -7.32
C ARG A 48 4.15 3.66 -6.86
N ARG A 49 4.21 3.38 -5.56
CA ARG A 49 5.05 2.32 -5.00
C ARG A 49 4.64 0.92 -5.49
N THR A 50 3.34 0.65 -5.59
CA THR A 50 2.85 -0.62 -6.14
C THR A 50 3.07 -0.74 -7.65
N THR A 51 2.97 0.35 -8.41
CA THR A 51 3.17 0.32 -9.87
C THR A 51 4.64 0.11 -10.26
N LEU A 52 5.58 0.60 -9.45
CA LEU A 52 7.02 0.38 -9.66
C LEU A 52 7.50 -1.01 -9.24
N THR A 53 6.66 -1.81 -8.58
CA THR A 53 6.98 -3.21 -8.34
C THR A 53 6.69 -3.95 -9.64
N VAL A 54 7.67 -3.96 -10.55
CA VAL A 54 7.62 -4.77 -11.77
C VAL A 54 7.21 -6.18 -11.32
N PRO A 55 6.12 -6.75 -11.84
CA PRO A 55 5.80 -8.14 -11.53
C PRO A 55 7.03 -8.93 -11.91
N TRP A 56 7.59 -9.68 -10.95
CA TRP A 56 8.77 -10.49 -11.17
C TRP A 56 8.67 -11.18 -12.54
N PRO A 57 9.73 -11.16 -13.36
CA PRO A 57 9.73 -11.88 -14.62
C PRO A 57 9.18 -13.28 -14.37
N ARG A 58 8.26 -13.73 -15.22
CA ARG A 58 7.45 -14.94 -14.96
C ARG A 58 8.33 -16.18 -14.73
N GLU A 59 9.53 -16.16 -15.31
CA GLU A 59 10.63 -17.10 -15.16
C GLU A 59 11.27 -17.14 -13.77
N TRP A 60 11.17 -16.08 -12.97
CA TRP A 60 11.74 -15.95 -11.62
C TRP A 60 10.68 -16.11 -10.52
N THR A 61 9.53 -16.69 -10.84
CA THR A 61 8.58 -17.14 -9.82
C THR A 61 9.24 -18.25 -8.98
N PRO A 62 9.32 -18.12 -7.64
CA PRO A 62 10.03 -19.08 -6.79
C PRO A 62 9.47 -20.50 -6.93
N SER A 63 8.18 -20.63 -7.26
CA SER A 63 7.51 -21.90 -7.55
C SER A 63 7.97 -22.62 -8.82
N ARG A 64 8.62 -21.92 -9.78
CA ARG A 64 9.29 -22.56 -10.93
C ARG A 64 10.72 -22.96 -10.62
N LEU A 65 11.46 -22.15 -9.85
CA LEU A 65 12.82 -22.48 -9.42
C LEU A 65 12.83 -23.74 -8.54
N LEU A 66 11.85 -23.89 -7.66
CA LEU A 66 11.66 -25.11 -6.86
C LEU A 66 11.30 -26.34 -7.71
N ARG A 67 10.52 -26.18 -8.79
CA ARG A 67 10.20 -27.30 -9.70
C ARG A 67 11.40 -27.79 -10.52
N ARG A 68 12.30 -26.88 -10.91
CA ARG A 68 13.50 -27.24 -11.69
C ARG A 68 14.54 -27.99 -10.87
N ALA A 69 14.62 -27.75 -9.56
CA ALA A 69 15.52 -28.45 -8.65
C ALA A 69 15.13 -29.93 -8.42
N VAL A 70 13.83 -30.26 -8.50
CA VAL A 70 13.33 -31.63 -8.32
C VAL A 70 13.61 -32.52 -9.53
N SER A 71 13.88 -31.94 -10.71
CA SER A 71 14.10 -32.69 -11.96
C SER A 71 15.57 -32.85 -12.35
N ALA A 72 16.52 -32.48 -11.48
CA ALA A 72 17.93 -32.77 -11.72
C ALA A 72 18.17 -34.29 -11.59
N PRO A 73 18.67 -34.97 -12.64
CA PRO A 73 18.97 -36.39 -12.55
C PRO A 73 20.11 -36.61 -11.55
N ARG A 74 19.87 -37.46 -10.55
CA ARG A 74 20.94 -38.05 -9.74
C ARG A 74 21.84 -38.84 -10.69
N HIS A 75 23.05 -38.33 -10.92
CA HIS A 75 24.13 -39.10 -11.53
C HIS A 75 24.37 -40.37 -10.71
N THR A 76 24.27 -41.53 -11.37
CA THR A 76 24.94 -42.79 -11.00
C THR A 76 26.15 -42.97 -11.90
#